data_AF-C5LL04-F1
#
_entry.id   AF-C5LL04-F1
#
_cell.length_a   1.000
_cell.length_b   1.000
_cell.length_c   1.000
_cell.angle_alpha   90.00
_cell.angle_beta   90.00
_cell.angle_gamma   90.00
#
_symmetry.space_group_name_H-M   'P 1'
#
loop_
_entity.id
_entity.type
_entity.pdbx_description
1 polymer ?
#
loop_
_entity_poly.entity_id
_entity_poly.type
_entity_poly.pdbx_seq_one_letter_code
_entity_poly.pdbx_strand_id
1 'polypeptide(L)'
;MAPTLKVTPSPLSSKGLTIAKMEAWFEKYHTTAAFYGWSSDEIYKYVPLFLEDSVLGVYDSMTPEDKKDSNKIKDHLIQRLLTKDVFEDFLSSILVLLPSETLLEYSYDLKRLATRMLTVEGTSVSDTVIDGVAKGQFLRGIPQEIASKRRVLQLPTLEECVLLPLLKNTTVMVNSSAAGIRSQQDP
;
A
#
# COMPACT_ATOMS: atom_id res chain seq x y z
N MET A 1 4.27 -32.99 47.18
CA MET A 1 3.73 -32.62 45.86
C MET A 1 4.51 -31.42 45.37
N ALA A 2 5.24 -31.55 44.26
CA ALA A 2 5.95 -30.41 43.66
C ALA A 2 4.91 -29.40 43.13
N PRO A 3 5.13 -28.08 43.28
CA PRO A 3 4.23 -27.09 42.71
C PRO A 3 4.27 -27.19 41.19
N THR A 4 3.13 -27.52 40.58
CA THR A 4 2.98 -27.53 39.13
C THR A 4 3.10 -26.10 38.64
N LEU A 5 4.23 -25.76 38.03
CA LEU A 5 4.42 -24.48 37.35
C LEU A 5 3.37 -24.35 36.25
N LYS A 6 2.39 -23.45 36.46
CA LYS A 6 1.44 -23.04 35.43
C LYS A 6 2.11 -21.99 34.55
N VAL A 7 2.67 -22.41 33.43
CA VAL A 7 3.23 -21.51 32.42
C VAL A 7 2.10 -21.21 31.45
N THR A 8 1.49 -20.03 31.51
CA THR A 8 0.46 -19.65 30.53
C THR A 8 1.02 -18.54 29.64
N PRO A 9 0.77 -18.58 28.32
CA PRO A 9 1.04 -17.44 27.46
C PRO A 9 0.33 -16.21 28.02
N SER A 10 1.01 -15.07 28.06
CA SER A 10 0.37 -13.81 28.44
C SER A 10 -0.72 -13.47 27.41
N PRO A 11 -1.82 -12.79 27.77
CA PRO A 11 -2.78 -12.34 26.78
C PRO A 11 -2.14 -11.40 25.76
N LEU A 12 -2.59 -11.50 24.51
CA LEU A 12 -2.16 -10.65 23.40
C LEU A 12 -3.24 -9.61 23.10
N SER A 13 -2.97 -8.35 23.50
CA SER A 13 -3.84 -7.21 23.22
C SER A 13 -3.22 -6.25 22.21
N SER A 14 -4.05 -5.39 21.64
CA SER A 14 -3.63 -4.45 20.60
C SER A 14 -2.81 -3.26 21.10
N LYS A 15 -2.75 -3.05 22.43
CA LYS A 15 -2.09 -1.89 23.04
C LYS A 15 -0.57 -1.96 22.90
N GLY A 16 0.00 -1.06 22.09
CA GLY A 16 1.45 -0.99 21.87
C GLY A 16 2.01 -2.23 21.17
N LEU A 17 1.17 -2.92 20.39
CA LEU A 17 1.50 -4.10 19.63
C LEU A 17 2.43 -3.74 18.46
N THR A 18 3.47 -4.55 18.23
CA THR A 18 4.43 -4.39 17.14
C THR A 18 4.70 -5.76 16.51
N ILE A 19 5.28 -5.81 15.31
CA ILE A 19 5.61 -7.08 14.64
C ILE A 19 6.50 -7.94 15.54
N ALA A 20 7.58 -7.37 16.07
CA ALA A 20 8.48 -8.08 16.98
C ALA A 20 7.78 -8.60 18.25
N LYS A 21 6.81 -7.86 18.80
CA LYS A 21 6.02 -8.33 19.96
C LYS A 21 5.09 -9.47 19.59
N MET A 22 4.51 -9.44 18.40
CA MET A 22 3.66 -10.52 17.86
C MET A 22 4.48 -11.79 17.66
N GLU A 23 5.63 -11.69 17.01
CA GLU A 23 6.55 -12.81 16.77
C GLU A 23 7.03 -13.43 18.10
N ALA A 24 7.53 -12.59 19.02
CA ALA A 24 7.97 -13.04 20.34
C ALA A 24 6.83 -13.68 21.16
N TRP A 25 5.59 -13.24 20.95
CA TRP A 25 4.43 -13.85 21.59
C TRP A 25 4.15 -15.25 21.02
N PHE A 26 4.12 -15.41 19.70
CA PHE A 26 3.91 -16.71 19.06
C PHE A 26 5.03 -17.70 19.39
N GLU A 27 6.29 -17.25 19.48
CA GLU A 27 7.39 -18.10 19.94
C GLU A 27 7.18 -18.61 21.38
N LYS A 28 6.76 -17.73 22.30
CA LYS A 28 6.43 -18.12 23.68
C LYS A 28 5.24 -19.06 23.73
N TYR A 29 4.23 -18.82 22.91
CA TYR A 29 3.07 -19.68 22.76
C TYR A 29 3.47 -21.09 22.31
N HIS A 30 4.29 -21.20 21.26
CA HIS A 30 4.81 -22.49 20.78
C HIS A 30 5.71 -23.18 21.79
N THR A 31 6.54 -22.44 22.52
CA THR A 31 7.35 -22.99 23.62
C THR A 31 6.47 -23.56 24.73
N THR A 32 5.38 -22.86 25.06
CA THR A 32 4.41 -23.32 26.06
C THR A 32 3.65 -24.55 25.58
N ALA A 33 3.24 -24.56 24.30
CA ALA A 33 2.62 -25.72 23.67
C ALA A 33 3.53 -26.96 23.72
N ALA A 34 4.82 -26.80 23.43
CA ALA A 34 5.80 -27.86 23.52
C ALA A 34 5.98 -28.36 24.96
N PHE A 35 5.97 -27.45 25.95
CA PHE A 35 6.05 -27.82 27.37
C PHE A 35 4.85 -28.67 27.83
N TYR A 36 3.65 -28.37 27.36
CA TYR A 36 2.44 -29.15 27.66
C TYR A 36 2.20 -30.33 26.72
N GLY A 37 3.04 -30.53 25.70
CA GLY A 37 2.92 -31.63 24.75
C GLY A 37 1.70 -31.52 23.83
N TRP A 38 1.25 -30.30 23.49
CA TRP A 38 0.13 -30.12 22.56
C TRP A 38 0.47 -30.66 21.18
N SER A 39 -0.46 -31.40 20.59
CA SER A 39 -0.36 -31.82 19.20
C SER A 39 -0.53 -30.63 18.25
N SER A 40 -0.03 -30.76 17.01
CA SER A 40 -0.21 -29.73 15.98
C SER A 40 -1.68 -29.34 15.76
N ASP A 41 -2.61 -30.29 15.98
CA ASP A 41 -4.05 -30.10 15.87
C ASP A 41 -4.71 -29.38 17.06
N GLU A 42 -3.98 -29.20 18.15
CA GLU A 42 -4.42 -28.48 19.35
C GLU A 42 -3.84 -27.08 19.40
N ILE A 43 -2.64 -26.89 18.84
CA ILE A 43 -1.92 -25.61 18.86
C ILE A 43 -2.77 -24.47 18.29
N TYR A 44 -3.44 -24.62 17.15
CA TYR A 44 -4.25 -23.51 16.61
C TYR A 44 -5.56 -23.29 17.38
N LYS A 45 -6.12 -24.33 18.02
CA LYS A 45 -7.41 -24.27 18.74
C LYS A 45 -7.32 -23.42 20.00
N TYR A 46 -6.15 -23.39 20.65
CA TYR A 46 -5.96 -22.63 21.87
C TYR A 46 -5.52 -21.19 21.64
N VAL A 47 -5.10 -20.81 20.42
CA VAL A 47 -4.72 -19.42 20.09
C VAL A 47 -5.79 -18.40 20.50
N PRO A 48 -7.08 -18.54 20.11
CA PRO A 48 -8.10 -17.54 20.45
C PRO A 48 -8.33 -17.36 21.95
N LEU A 49 -7.99 -18.33 22.80
CA LEU A 49 -8.14 -18.23 24.25
C LEU A 49 -7.22 -17.17 24.87
N PHE A 50 -6.20 -16.73 24.13
CA PHE A 50 -5.20 -15.77 24.59
C PHE A 50 -5.20 -14.48 23.76
N LEU A 51 -6.18 -14.28 22.88
CA LEU A 51 -6.33 -13.03 22.11
C LEU A 51 -7.35 -12.11 22.79
N GLU A 52 -7.06 -10.82 22.80
CA GLU A 52 -7.93 -9.80 23.38
C GLU A 52 -8.18 -8.64 22.40
N ASP A 53 -9.20 -7.82 22.70
CA ASP A 53 -9.53 -6.59 21.98
C ASP A 53 -9.67 -6.78 20.46
N SER A 54 -9.11 -5.83 19.68
CA SER A 54 -9.11 -5.88 18.22
C SER A 54 -8.30 -7.05 17.66
N VAL A 55 -7.42 -7.67 18.45
CA VAL A 55 -6.68 -8.86 18.00
C VAL A 55 -7.63 -10.05 17.85
N LEU A 56 -8.52 -10.24 18.84
CA LEU A 56 -9.59 -11.24 18.76
C LEU A 56 -10.58 -10.90 17.64
N GLY A 57 -10.95 -9.63 17.49
CA GLY A 57 -11.84 -9.20 16.41
C GLY A 57 -11.31 -9.50 15.01
N VAL A 58 -10.01 -9.33 14.77
CA VAL A 58 -9.36 -9.71 13.50
C VAL A 58 -9.34 -11.23 13.33
N TYR A 59 -9.01 -11.98 14.39
CA TYR A 59 -9.07 -13.44 14.36
C TYR A 59 -10.47 -13.94 13.97
N ASP A 60 -11.52 -13.38 14.55
CA ASP A 60 -12.90 -13.81 14.28
C ASP A 60 -13.27 -13.64 12.80
N SER A 61 -12.72 -12.62 12.13
CA SER A 61 -12.94 -12.36 10.71
C SER A 61 -12.21 -13.32 9.75
N MET A 62 -11.28 -14.16 10.25
CA MET A 62 -10.54 -15.12 9.42
C MET A 62 -11.43 -16.28 8.94
N THR A 63 -11.06 -16.87 7.80
CA THR A 63 -11.71 -18.08 7.30
C THR A 63 -11.45 -19.28 8.22
N PRO A 64 -12.36 -20.27 8.31
CA PRO A 64 -12.14 -21.47 9.13
C PRO A 64 -10.90 -22.26 8.72
N GLU A 65 -10.53 -22.21 7.44
CA GLU A 65 -9.37 -22.89 6.86
C GLU A 65 -8.05 -22.25 7.31
N ASP A 66 -7.99 -20.92 7.38
CA ASP A 66 -6.80 -20.21 7.86
C ASP A 66 -6.64 -20.34 9.38
N LYS A 67 -7.75 -20.55 10.12
CA LYS A 67 -7.73 -20.81 11.57
C LYS A 67 -7.15 -22.18 11.96
N LYS A 68 -6.92 -23.09 11.00
CA LYS A 68 -6.34 -24.43 11.24
C LYS A 68 -4.81 -24.44 11.24
N ASP A 69 -4.18 -23.28 11.11
CA ASP A 69 -2.72 -23.14 11.09
C ASP A 69 -2.30 -21.91 11.91
N SER A 70 -1.52 -22.13 12.96
CA SER A 70 -1.05 -21.06 13.84
C SER A 70 -0.16 -20.04 13.13
N ASN A 71 0.61 -20.46 12.12
CA ASN A 71 1.42 -19.54 11.34
C ASN A 71 0.55 -18.65 10.46
N LYS A 72 -0.48 -19.22 9.83
CA LYS A 72 -1.46 -18.41 9.07
C LYS A 72 -2.21 -17.43 9.95
N ILE A 73 -2.56 -17.83 11.17
CA ILE A 73 -3.16 -16.92 12.16
C ILE A 73 -2.21 -15.76 12.46
N LYS A 74 -0.95 -16.04 12.78
CA LYS A 74 0.08 -15.01 13.01
C LYS A 74 0.20 -14.06 11.82
N ASP A 75 0.36 -14.60 10.61
CA ASP A 75 0.58 -13.80 9.41
C ASP A 75 -0.64 -12.91 9.11
N HIS A 76 -1.86 -13.43 9.27
CA HIS A 76 -3.08 -12.65 9.09
C HIS A 76 -3.21 -11.53 10.13
N LEU A 77 -2.90 -11.81 11.41
CA LEU A 77 -2.91 -10.82 12.47
C LEU A 77 -1.86 -9.72 12.22
N ILE A 78 -0.65 -10.08 11.78
CA ILE A 78 0.36 -9.10 11.38
C ILE A 78 -0.18 -8.24 10.22
N GLN A 79 -0.67 -8.87 9.16
CA GLN A 79 -1.20 -8.19 7.98
C GLN A 79 -2.32 -7.20 8.30
N ARG A 80 -3.25 -7.56 9.17
CA ARG A 80 -4.43 -6.73 9.45
C ARG A 80 -4.22 -5.69 10.56
N LEU A 81 -3.38 -5.97 11.55
CA LEU A 81 -3.23 -5.09 12.73
C LEU A 81 -1.98 -4.22 12.68
N LEU A 82 -0.92 -4.69 12.01
CA LEU A 82 0.43 -4.14 12.17
C LEU A 82 1.06 -3.75 10.85
N THR A 83 0.68 -4.41 9.78
CA THR A 83 0.89 -3.90 8.44
C THR A 83 -0.16 -2.83 8.24
N LYS A 84 0.23 -1.57 8.54
CA LYS A 84 -0.49 -0.41 8.01
C LYS A 84 -0.76 -0.71 6.55
N ASP A 85 -2.03 -0.69 6.17
CA ASP A 85 -2.42 -0.96 4.82
C ASP A 85 -1.84 0.18 3.96
N VAL A 86 -0.65 -0.06 3.39
CA VAL A 86 0.06 0.88 2.52
C VAL A 86 -0.85 1.27 1.37
N PHE A 87 -1.81 0.41 1.02
CA PHE A 87 -2.85 0.64 0.05
C PHE A 87 -3.89 1.66 0.55
N GLU A 88 -4.39 1.57 1.80
CA GLU A 88 -5.30 2.58 2.38
C GLU A 88 -4.59 3.91 2.64
N ASP A 89 -3.34 3.92 3.14
CA ASP A 89 -2.55 5.16 3.30
C ASP A 89 -2.23 5.77 1.92
N PHE A 90 -1.91 4.96 0.89
CA PHE A 90 -1.74 5.42 -0.49
C PHE A 90 -3.04 5.97 -1.09
N LEU A 91 -4.17 5.31 -0.82
CA LEU A 91 -5.49 5.70 -1.32
C LEU A 91 -6.14 6.82 -0.52
N SER A 92 -5.68 7.19 0.67
CA SER A 92 -6.34 8.20 1.52
C SER A 92 -5.49 9.44 1.79
N SER A 93 -4.19 9.30 2.02
CA SER A 93 -3.31 10.43 2.39
C SER A 93 -2.61 11.14 1.23
N ILE A 94 -2.65 10.58 0.01
CA ILE A 94 -1.86 11.05 -1.16
C ILE A 94 -2.80 11.49 -2.30
N LEU A 95 -4.10 11.54 -2.00
CA LEU A 95 -5.16 11.87 -2.94
C LEU A 95 -5.24 13.34 -3.32
N VAL A 96 -4.42 14.24 -2.77
CA VAL A 96 -4.58 15.66 -3.08
C VAL A 96 -3.21 16.30 -3.22
N LEU A 97 -2.97 16.92 -4.38
CA LEU A 97 -1.85 17.82 -4.62
C LEU A 97 -1.82 18.88 -3.52
N LEU A 98 -0.72 18.94 -2.76
CA LEU A 98 -0.60 19.95 -1.70
C LEU A 98 -0.45 21.36 -2.31
N PRO A 99 -0.94 22.42 -1.64
CA PRO A 99 -0.85 23.79 -2.17
C PRO A 99 0.59 24.27 -2.46
N SER A 100 1.59 23.69 -1.77
CA SER A 100 3.00 24.02 -1.92
C SER A 100 3.77 23.09 -2.86
N GLU A 101 3.12 22.04 -3.37
CA GLU A 101 3.77 20.98 -4.16
C GLU A 101 3.54 21.21 -5.65
N THR A 102 4.55 20.94 -6.47
CA THR A 102 4.41 21.00 -7.93
C THR A 102 3.82 19.70 -8.48
N LEU A 103 3.19 19.78 -9.67
CA LEU A 103 2.69 18.57 -10.36
C LEU A 103 3.77 17.53 -10.63
N LEU A 104 5.03 17.97 -10.80
CA LEU A 104 6.15 17.08 -11.06
C LEU A 104 6.53 16.29 -9.81
N GLU A 105 6.70 16.99 -8.68
CA GLU A 105 6.98 16.37 -7.37
C GLU A 105 5.88 15.38 -6.99
N TYR A 106 4.63 15.80 -7.14
CA TYR A 106 3.46 14.97 -6.87
C TYR A 106 3.44 13.70 -7.72
N SER A 107 3.72 13.83 -9.03
CA SER A 107 3.78 12.67 -9.94
C SER A 107 4.91 11.70 -9.60
N TYR A 108 6.07 12.23 -9.17
CA TYR A 108 7.23 11.42 -8.80
C TYR A 108 6.95 10.61 -7.54
N ASP A 109 6.36 11.25 -6.54
CA ASP A 109 5.98 10.58 -5.30
C ASP A 109 4.94 9.48 -5.56
N LEU A 110 3.91 9.77 -6.36
CA LEU A 110 2.92 8.76 -6.79
C LEU A 110 3.56 7.57 -7.52
N LYS A 111 4.51 7.81 -8.43
CA LYS A 111 5.19 6.73 -9.15
C LYS A 111 6.07 5.91 -8.20
N ARG A 112 6.83 6.56 -7.31
CA ARG A 112 7.65 5.88 -6.28
C ARG A 112 6.80 4.98 -5.37
N LEU A 113 5.61 5.45 -5.00
CA LEU A 113 4.68 4.71 -4.15
C LEU A 113 4.02 3.54 -4.89
N ALA A 114 3.56 3.76 -6.13
CA ALA A 114 3.04 2.68 -6.97
C ALA A 114 4.08 1.57 -7.16
N THR A 115 5.35 1.91 -7.39
CA THR A 115 6.45 0.93 -7.45
C THR A 115 6.58 0.14 -6.15
N ARG A 116 6.60 0.81 -4.99
CA ARG A 116 6.70 0.14 -3.68
C ARG A 116 5.50 -0.75 -3.37
N MET A 117 4.31 -0.34 -3.78
CA MET A 117 3.07 -1.08 -3.58
C MET A 117 3.02 -2.34 -4.44
N LEU A 118 3.46 -2.24 -5.69
CA LEU A 118 3.35 -3.32 -6.68
C LEU A 118 4.56 -4.25 -6.67
N THR A 119 5.69 -3.82 -6.12
CA THR A 119 6.88 -4.66 -5.98
C THR A 119 6.89 -5.31 -4.61
N VAL A 120 6.40 -6.54 -4.53
CA VAL A 120 6.43 -7.38 -3.32
C VAL A 120 7.32 -8.59 -3.58
N GLU A 121 8.21 -8.90 -2.62
CA GLU A 121 9.03 -10.13 -2.61
C GLU A 121 9.79 -10.43 -3.93
N GLY A 122 10.41 -9.41 -4.52
CA GLY A 122 11.27 -9.58 -5.70
C GLY A 122 10.52 -9.82 -7.02
N THR A 123 9.19 -9.77 -7.02
CA THR A 123 8.40 -9.81 -8.25
C THR A 123 8.34 -8.40 -8.84
N SER A 124 9.05 -8.19 -9.96
CA SER A 124 9.02 -6.93 -10.69
C SER A 124 7.76 -6.85 -11.54
N VAL A 125 6.90 -5.87 -11.26
CA VAL A 125 5.73 -5.54 -12.08
C VAL A 125 6.16 -4.61 -13.21
N SER A 126 5.54 -4.76 -14.40
CA SER A 126 5.92 -3.93 -15.55
C SER A 126 5.72 -2.45 -15.28
N ASP A 127 6.64 -1.61 -15.77
CA ASP A 127 6.59 -0.15 -15.58
C ASP A 127 5.28 0.45 -16.12
N THR A 128 4.68 -0.16 -17.14
CA THR A 128 3.37 0.21 -17.68
C THR A 128 2.23 0.11 -16.67
N VAL A 129 2.25 -0.91 -15.80
CA VAL A 129 1.23 -1.10 -14.76
C VAL A 129 1.45 -0.09 -13.63
N ILE A 130 2.71 0.12 -13.23
CA ILE A 130 3.09 1.15 -12.26
C ILE A 130 2.65 2.53 -12.73
N ASP A 131 2.93 2.87 -13.99
CA ASP A 131 2.58 4.15 -14.60
C ASP A 131 1.07 4.34 -14.68
N GLY A 132 0.33 3.29 -15.06
CA GLY A 132 -1.13 3.32 -15.11
C GLY A 132 -1.78 3.56 -13.75
N VAL A 133 -1.27 2.92 -12.70
CA VAL A 133 -1.75 3.13 -11.32
C VAL A 133 -1.45 4.54 -10.83
N ALA A 134 -0.21 5.00 -11.00
CA ALA A 134 0.20 6.34 -10.58
C ALA A 134 -0.58 7.44 -11.33
N LYS A 135 -0.80 7.28 -12.64
CA LYS A 135 -1.64 8.17 -13.46
C LYS A 135 -3.10 8.20 -12.99
N GLY A 136 -3.66 7.02 -12.67
CA GLY A 136 -5.02 6.92 -12.16
C GLY A 136 -5.21 7.75 -10.88
N GLN A 137 -4.23 7.71 -9.97
CA GLN A 137 -4.26 8.51 -8.74
C GLN A 137 -3.97 9.98 -8.98
N PHE A 138 -3.01 10.30 -9.86
CA PHE A 138 -2.70 11.67 -10.23
C PHE A 138 -3.94 12.42 -10.74
N LEU A 139 -4.76 11.78 -11.59
CA LEU A 139 -6.00 12.36 -12.09
C LEU A 139 -7.10 12.51 -11.04
N ARG A 140 -7.01 11.84 -9.88
CA ARG A 140 -7.94 12.00 -8.76
C ARG A 140 -7.52 13.13 -7.84
N GLY A 141 -6.22 13.40 -7.71
CA GLY A 141 -5.69 14.36 -6.75
C GLY A 141 -5.33 15.74 -7.24
N ILE A 142 -5.44 16.00 -8.53
CA ILE A 142 -5.34 17.35 -9.09
C ILE A 142 -6.72 18.00 -9.23
N PRO A 143 -6.81 19.34 -9.32
CA PRO A 143 -8.05 20.05 -9.55
C PRO A 143 -8.86 19.50 -10.74
N GLN A 144 -10.17 19.37 -10.57
CA GLN A 144 -11.06 18.68 -11.52
C GLN A 144 -11.05 19.32 -12.91
N GLU A 145 -10.83 20.62 -13.02
CA GLU A 145 -10.71 21.34 -14.29
C GLU A 145 -9.48 20.87 -15.09
N ILE A 146 -8.37 20.61 -14.39
CA ILE A 146 -7.12 20.11 -14.97
C ILE A 146 -7.29 18.63 -15.31
N ALA A 147 -7.84 17.84 -14.38
CA ALA A 147 -8.07 16.41 -14.58
C ALA A 147 -8.97 16.14 -15.79
N SER A 148 -10.07 16.90 -15.93
CA SER A 148 -11.02 16.73 -17.04
C SER A 148 -10.38 16.97 -18.40
N LYS A 149 -9.56 18.02 -18.54
CA LYS A 149 -8.80 18.30 -19.77
C LYS A 149 -7.87 17.14 -20.13
N ARG A 150 -7.17 16.57 -19.14
CA ARG A 150 -6.24 15.45 -19.36
C ARG A 150 -6.98 14.15 -19.74
N ARG A 151 -8.14 13.89 -19.13
CA ARG A 151 -9.00 12.75 -19.48
C ARG A 151 -9.51 12.83 -20.91
N VAL A 152 -9.96 14.01 -21.35
CA VAL A 152 -10.42 14.23 -22.74
C VAL A 152 -9.31 13.99 -23.76
N LEU A 153 -8.08 14.37 -23.43
CA LEU A 153 -6.91 14.18 -24.30
C LEU A 153 -6.40 12.73 -24.33
N GLN A 154 -6.96 11.83 -23.52
CA GLN A 154 -6.61 10.40 -23.45
C GLN A 154 -5.10 10.14 -23.38
N LEU A 155 -4.36 11.00 -22.70
CA LEU A 155 -2.90 10.90 -22.63
C LEU A 155 -2.50 9.54 -22.06
N PRO A 156 -1.69 8.71 -22.75
CA PRO A 156 -1.34 7.37 -22.32
C PRO A 156 -0.59 7.31 -21.00
N THR A 157 0.36 8.21 -20.75
CA THR A 157 1.31 8.10 -19.63
C THR A 157 1.09 9.15 -18.54
N LEU A 158 1.63 8.88 -17.35
CA LEU A 158 1.71 9.86 -16.26
C LEU A 158 2.55 11.07 -16.67
N GLU A 159 3.67 10.86 -17.35
CA GLU A 159 4.57 11.94 -17.79
C GLU A 159 3.88 12.95 -18.71
N GLU A 160 3.11 12.47 -19.69
CA GLU A 160 2.29 13.34 -20.53
C GLU A 160 1.21 14.06 -19.71
N CYS A 161 0.67 13.39 -18.69
CA CYS A 161 -0.24 13.97 -17.71
C CYS A 161 0.46 14.97 -16.77
N VAL A 162 1.77 15.17 -16.81
CA VAL A 162 2.45 16.23 -16.07
C VAL A 162 2.80 17.38 -17.02
N LEU A 163 3.37 17.06 -18.18
CA LEU A 163 3.99 18.00 -19.13
C LEU A 163 3.02 18.82 -20.00
N LEU A 164 1.72 18.51 -19.99
CA LEU A 164 0.72 19.22 -20.81
C LEU A 164 0.64 20.76 -20.66
N PRO A 165 1.01 21.41 -19.52
CA PRO A 165 1.18 22.87 -19.48
C PRO A 165 2.26 23.39 -20.43
N LEU A 166 3.25 22.56 -20.81
CA LEU A 166 4.35 22.92 -21.70
C LEU A 166 3.98 22.75 -23.18
N LEU A 167 3.18 21.73 -23.52
CA LEU A 167 2.87 21.39 -24.92
C LEU A 167 2.06 22.47 -25.65
N LYS A 168 1.21 23.24 -24.96
CA LYS A 168 0.45 24.34 -25.58
C LYS A 168 1.30 25.57 -25.92
N ASN A 169 2.40 25.80 -25.21
CA ASN A 169 3.29 26.92 -25.52
C ASN A 169 4.24 26.59 -26.68
N THR A 170 4.58 25.31 -26.89
CA THR A 170 5.42 24.89 -28.02
C THR A 170 4.68 24.96 -29.35
N THR A 171 3.39 24.59 -29.41
CA THR A 171 2.61 24.67 -30.66
C THR A 171 2.36 26.13 -31.10
N VAL A 172 2.26 27.07 -30.15
CA VAL A 172 2.12 28.50 -30.49
C VAL A 172 3.44 29.07 -31.01
N MET A 173 4.60 28.67 -30.45
CA MET A 173 5.91 29.17 -30.93
C MET A 173 6.36 28.58 -32.27
N VAL A 174 6.00 27.33 -32.58
CA VAL A 174 6.33 26.71 -33.87
C VAL A 174 5.48 27.30 -35.01
N ASN A 175 4.22 27.66 -34.74
CA ASN A 175 3.36 28.30 -35.75
C ASN A 175 3.62 29.80 -35.93
N SER A 176 4.10 30.52 -34.90
CA SER A 176 4.51 31.92 -35.06
C SER A 176 5.87 32.08 -35.74
N SER A 177 6.76 31.08 -35.63
CA SER A 177 8.03 31.06 -36.36
C SER A 177 7.87 30.66 -37.84
N ALA A 178 6.88 29.82 -38.17
CA ALA A 178 6.59 29.43 -39.55
C ALA A 178 5.85 30.51 -40.37
N ALA A 179 5.09 31.40 -39.72
CA ALA A 179 4.39 32.50 -40.38
C ALA A 179 5.30 33.69 -40.75
N GLY A 180 6.45 33.84 -40.08
CA GLY A 180 7.38 34.96 -40.28
C GLY A 180 8.34 34.82 -41.47
N ILE A 181 8.48 33.63 -42.06
CA ILE A 181 9.47 33.38 -43.13
C ILE A 181 8.85 33.42 -44.54
N ARG A 182 7.52 33.33 -44.67
CA ARG A 182 6.84 33.28 -45.98
C ARG A 182 6.42 34.64 -46.58
N SER A 183 6.82 35.78 -45.99
CA SER A 183 6.46 37.11 -46.52
C SER A 183 7.65 37.92 -47.09
N GLN A 184 8.82 37.30 -47.27
CA GLN A 184 9.95 37.94 -47.95
C GLN A 184 10.62 36.98 -48.94
N GLN A 185 9.85 36.57 -49.95
CA GLN A 185 10.38 36.06 -51.22
C GLN A 185 9.19 35.98 -52.16
N ASP A 186 8.98 37.03 -52.96
CA ASP A 186 9.15 36.86 -54.40
C ASP A 186 9.11 38.23 -55.12
N PRO A 187 9.79 38.33 -56.29
CA PRO A 187 10.33 39.56 -56.87
C PRO A 187 9.34 40.42 -57.67
#